data_AF-A0A959TVH4-F1
#
_entry.id   AF-A0A959TVH4-F1
#
_cell.length_a   1.000
_cell.length_b   1.000
_cell.length_c   1.000
_cell.angle_alpha   90.00
_cell.angle_beta   90.00
_cell.angle_gamma   90.00
#
_symmetry.space_group_name_H-M   'P 1'
#
loop_
_entity.id
_entity.type
_entity.pdbx_description
1 polymer ?
#
loop_
_entity_poly.entity_id
_entity_poly.type
_entity_poly.pdbx_seq_one_letter_code
_entity_poly.pdbx_strand_id
1 'polypeptide(L)'
;MAMTMYDLIDAFPAHLNDALRIGAQATLGRPDEHYRNVVITGLGGSGIGGRIAAQLVAGEAICPIEVYNNYYLPGYVGKGSLVIACSYSGNTEETLAALHQALEKGARVACITSGGTMLE
;
A
#
# COMPACT_ATOMS: atom_id res chain seq x y z
N MET A 1 -0.86 27.03 -13.52
CA MET A 1 0.15 26.34 -14.35
C MET A 1 0.38 24.96 -13.77
N ALA A 2 0.64 23.95 -14.60
CA ALA A 2 1.01 22.63 -14.07
C ALA A 2 2.35 22.74 -13.32
N MET A 3 2.47 22.03 -12.19
CA MET A 3 3.74 21.94 -11.45
C MET A 3 4.82 21.31 -12.33
N THR A 4 6.03 21.86 -12.27
CA THR A 4 7.22 21.29 -12.88
C THR A 4 7.84 20.22 -11.96
N MET A 5 8.78 19.44 -12.49
CA MET A 5 9.53 18.48 -11.67
C MET A 5 10.34 19.17 -10.55
N TYR A 6 10.86 20.39 -10.81
CA TYR A 6 11.56 21.16 -9.79
C TYR A 6 10.64 21.57 -8.64
N ASP A 7 9.41 21.97 -8.96
CA ASP A 7 8.41 22.31 -7.94
C ASP A 7 8.08 21.10 -7.05
N LEU A 8 8.02 19.90 -7.63
CA LEU A 8 7.76 18.65 -6.88
C LEU A 8 8.91 18.28 -5.95
N ILE A 9 10.16 18.51 -6.38
CA ILE A 9 11.35 18.26 -5.56
C ILE A 9 11.41 19.27 -4.40
N ASP A 10 11.16 20.55 -4.68
CA ASP A 10 11.16 21.61 -3.67
C ASP A 10 10.05 21.41 -2.63
N ALA A 11 8.89 20.89 -3.07
CA ALA A 11 7.77 20.56 -2.19
C ALA A 11 7.97 19.28 -1.35
N PHE A 12 9.03 18.50 -1.58
CA PHE A 12 9.21 17.20 -0.91
C PHE A 12 9.15 17.25 0.63
N PRO A 13 9.77 18.23 1.34
CA PRO A 13 9.63 18.33 2.79
C PRO A 13 8.17 18.56 3.24
N ALA A 14 7.39 19.33 2.47
CA ALA A 14 5.98 19.53 2.75
C ALA A 14 5.19 18.22 2.54
N HIS A 15 5.48 17.47 1.47
CA HIS A 15 4.87 16.16 1.22
C HIS A 15 5.14 15.16 2.36
N LEU A 16 6.33 15.21 2.99
CA LEU A 16 6.63 14.38 4.16
C LEU A 16 5.77 14.76 5.38
N ASN A 17 5.61 16.06 5.63
CA ASN A 17 4.73 16.54 6.72
C ASN A 17 3.28 16.11 6.50
N ASP A 18 2.79 16.20 5.26
CA ASP A 18 1.45 15.73 4.91
C ASP A 18 1.31 14.22 5.07
N ALA A 19 2.28 13.43 4.62
CA ALA A 19 2.26 11.98 4.78
C ALA A 19 2.22 11.58 6.27
N LEU A 20 3.01 12.23 7.13
CA LEU A 20 2.99 11.99 8.57
C LEU A 20 1.62 12.35 9.19
N ARG A 21 1.04 13.49 8.79
CA ARG A 21 -0.30 13.89 9.25
C ARG A 21 -1.37 12.90 8.81
N ILE A 22 -1.36 12.47 7.55
CA ILE A 22 -2.30 11.46 7.01
C ILE A 22 -2.18 10.17 7.81
N GLY A 23 -0.95 9.67 8.03
CA GLY A 23 -0.71 8.46 8.81
C GLY A 23 -1.20 8.58 10.26
N ALA A 24 -0.96 9.70 10.92
CA ALA A 24 -1.41 9.95 12.29
C ALA A 24 -2.94 10.07 12.42
N GLN A 25 -3.62 10.49 11.36
CA GLN A 25 -5.09 10.63 11.31
C GLN A 25 -5.80 9.38 10.79
N ALA A 26 -5.05 8.40 10.29
CA ALA A 26 -5.63 7.18 9.73
C ALA A 26 -6.27 6.32 10.83
N THR A 27 -7.57 6.07 10.71
CA THR A 27 -8.27 5.13 11.58
C THR A 27 -8.07 3.71 11.05
N LEU A 28 -7.11 3.00 11.63
CA LEU A 28 -6.85 1.61 11.29
C LEU A 28 -7.56 0.68 12.27
N GLY A 29 -8.42 -0.20 11.75
CA GLY A 29 -9.04 -1.23 12.57
C GLY A 29 -8.00 -2.21 13.10
N ARG A 30 -8.05 -2.51 14.41
CA ARG A 30 -7.22 -3.57 15.00
C ARG A 30 -7.68 -4.93 14.45
N PRO A 31 -6.77 -5.86 14.13
CA PRO A 31 -7.17 -7.21 13.80
C PRO A 31 -7.50 -8.00 15.08
N ASP A 32 -8.45 -8.94 14.97
CA ASP A 32 -8.82 -9.84 16.06
C ASP A 32 -7.72 -10.89 16.31
N GLU A 33 -6.98 -11.24 15.27
CA GLU A 33 -5.86 -12.20 15.28
C GLU A 33 -4.63 -11.64 14.55
N HIS A 34 -3.45 -12.21 14.80
CA HIS A 34 -2.25 -11.84 14.06
C HIS A 34 -2.33 -12.31 12.60
N TYR A 35 -1.88 -11.45 11.68
CA TYR A 35 -1.69 -11.84 10.28
C TYR A 35 -0.54 -12.83 10.13
N ARG A 36 -0.72 -13.80 9.24
CA ARG A 36 0.31 -14.79 8.89
C ARG A 36 1.33 -14.24 7.89
N ASN A 37 0.94 -13.23 7.12
CA ASN A 37 1.78 -12.51 6.17
C ASN A 37 1.15 -11.16 5.83
N VAL A 38 1.99 -10.24 5.37
CA VAL A 38 1.59 -8.94 4.80
C VAL A 38 2.10 -8.88 3.35
N VAL A 39 1.22 -8.51 2.43
CA VAL A 39 1.56 -8.29 1.02
C VAL A 39 1.24 -6.84 0.66
N ILE A 40 2.25 -6.09 0.25
CA ILE A 40 2.07 -4.73 -0.29
C ILE A 40 2.05 -4.84 -1.82
N THR A 41 1.02 -4.33 -2.46
CA THR A 41 0.92 -4.27 -3.93
C THR A 41 0.94 -2.84 -4.43
N GLY A 42 1.77 -2.55 -5.42
CA GLY A 42 1.92 -1.21 -5.99
C GLY A 42 3.04 -1.13 -7.02
N LEU A 43 2.85 -0.28 -8.03
CA LEU A 43 3.79 -0.09 -9.14
C LEU A 43 4.61 1.19 -8.95
N GLY A 44 5.82 1.21 -9.51
CA GLY A 44 6.70 2.39 -9.49
C GLY A 44 6.92 2.93 -8.07
N GLY A 45 6.67 4.24 -7.89
CA GLY A 45 6.84 4.92 -6.59
C GLY A 45 6.05 4.28 -5.45
N SER A 46 4.84 3.75 -5.71
CA SER A 46 4.03 3.06 -4.71
C SER A 46 4.67 1.75 -4.25
N GLY A 47 5.23 0.97 -5.19
CA GLY A 47 5.98 -0.25 -4.87
C GLY A 47 7.31 0.03 -4.17
N ILE A 48 8.02 1.09 -4.58
CA ILE A 48 9.27 1.53 -3.94
C ILE A 48 9.00 1.95 -2.50
N GLY A 49 7.97 2.78 -2.26
CA GLY A 49 7.56 3.19 -0.92
C GLY A 49 7.20 1.99 -0.04
N GLY A 50 6.45 1.02 -0.58
CA GLY A 50 6.14 -0.24 0.10
C GLY A 50 7.39 -1.02 0.51
N ARG A 51 8.40 -1.08 -0.36
CA ARG A 51 9.67 -1.78 -0.06
C ARG A 51 10.47 -1.08 1.04
N ILE A 52 10.54 0.26 1.01
CA ILE A 52 11.19 1.03 2.07
C ILE A 52 10.50 0.78 3.41
N ALA A 53 9.17 0.84 3.44
CA ALA A 53 8.39 0.57 4.66
C ALA A 53 8.62 -0.85 5.19
N ALA A 54 8.57 -1.86 4.32
CA ALA A 54 8.82 -3.25 4.69
C ALA A 54 10.23 -3.46 5.29
N GLN A 55 11.26 -2.82 4.72
CA GLN A 55 12.62 -2.88 5.24
C GLN A 55 12.78 -2.13 6.57
N LEU A 56 12.12 -0.98 6.71
CA LEU A 56 12.20 -0.15 7.92
C LEU A 56 11.70 -0.91 9.15
N VAL A 57 10.61 -1.66 9.02
CA VAL A 57 9.98 -2.40 10.12
C VAL A 57 10.46 -3.84 10.24
N ALA A 58 11.40 -4.29 9.41
CA ALA A 58 11.78 -5.70 9.30
C ALA A 58 12.28 -6.32 10.61
N GLY A 59 12.95 -5.52 11.46
CA GLY A 59 13.44 -5.99 12.77
C GLY A 59 12.34 -6.22 13.81
N GLU A 60 11.17 -5.63 13.61
CA GLU A 60 10.01 -5.70 14.53
C GLU A 60 8.88 -6.57 13.96
N ALA A 61 8.96 -6.91 12.67
CA ALA A 61 7.95 -7.69 11.98
C ALA A 61 7.86 -9.11 12.53
N ILE A 62 6.67 -9.49 13.01
CA ILE A 62 6.38 -10.84 13.54
C ILE A 62 5.90 -11.82 12.46
N CYS A 63 5.74 -11.37 11.22
CA CYS A 63 5.42 -12.19 10.06
C CYS A 63 6.06 -11.60 8.79
N PRO A 64 6.17 -12.37 7.69
CA PRO A 64 6.75 -11.89 6.44
C PRO A 64 6.00 -10.69 5.88
N ILE A 65 6.75 -9.70 5.39
CA ILE A 65 6.23 -8.55 4.65
C ILE A 65 6.85 -8.57 3.26
N GLU A 66 6.04 -8.80 2.24
CA GLU A 66 6.49 -8.91 0.86
C GLU A 66 5.86 -7.83 -0.02
N VAL A 67 6.57 -7.42 -1.07
CA VAL A 67 6.10 -6.40 -2.00
C VAL A 67 5.98 -6.98 -3.41
N TYR A 68 4.79 -6.90 -3.99
CA TYR A 68 4.48 -7.40 -5.32
C TYR A 68 4.06 -6.26 -6.25
N ASN A 69 4.66 -6.21 -7.42
CA ASN A 69 4.44 -5.17 -8.43
C ASN A 69 3.96 -5.82 -9.74
N ASN A 70 2.97 -6.70 -9.64
CA ASN A 70 2.44 -7.48 -10.76
C ASN A 70 0.91 -7.60 -10.62
N TYR A 71 0.25 -8.06 -11.68
CA TYR A 71 -1.19 -8.28 -11.73
C TYR A 71 -1.69 -9.33 -10.74
N TYR A 72 -0.85 -10.31 -10.37
CA TYR A 72 -1.27 -11.47 -9.60
C TYR A 72 -0.68 -11.48 -8.19
N LEU A 73 -1.52 -11.82 -7.22
CA LEU A 73 -1.07 -12.07 -5.85
C LEU A 73 -0.54 -13.50 -5.70
N PRO A 74 0.38 -13.72 -4.74
CA PRO A 74 0.83 -15.07 -4.40
C PRO A 74 -0.31 -16.02 -4.05
N GLY A 75 -0.09 -17.31 -4.33
CA GLY A 75 -1.04 -18.37 -4.02
C GLY A 75 -1.41 -18.46 -2.54
N TYR A 76 -0.49 -18.07 -1.64
CA TYR A 76 -0.70 -18.12 -0.19
C TYR A 76 -1.63 -17.03 0.37
N VAL A 77 -1.97 -16.01 -0.42
CA VAL A 77 -2.85 -14.93 0.05
C VAL A 77 -4.27 -15.46 0.30
N GLY A 78 -4.83 -15.11 1.46
CA GLY A 78 -6.19 -15.47 1.88
C GLY A 78 -6.56 -14.90 3.24
N LYS A 79 -7.54 -15.51 3.94
CA LYS A 79 -8.12 -15.00 5.22
C LYS A 79 -7.14 -14.60 6.33
N GLY A 80 -5.95 -15.19 6.37
CA GLY A 80 -4.91 -14.85 7.35
C GLY A 80 -3.92 -13.78 6.88
N SER A 81 -4.14 -13.18 5.71
CA SER A 81 -3.21 -12.23 5.07
C SER A 81 -3.74 -10.80 5.19
N LEU A 82 -2.82 -9.85 5.37
CA LEU A 82 -3.10 -8.43 5.14
C LEU A 82 -2.55 -8.04 3.77
N VAL A 83 -3.40 -7.50 2.89
CA VAL A 83 -2.98 -6.92 1.62
C VAL A 83 -3.08 -5.40 1.70
N ILE A 84 -1.98 -4.70 1.47
CA ILE A 84 -1.92 -3.23 1.40
C ILE A 84 -1.81 -2.84 -0.07
N ALA A 85 -2.90 -2.36 -0.66
CA ALA A 85 -2.91 -1.85 -2.03
C ALA A 85 -2.51 -0.37 -2.05
N CYS A 86 -1.46 -0.03 -2.79
CA CYS A 86 -0.91 1.32 -2.87
C CYS A 86 -0.87 1.79 -4.33
N SER A 87 -1.60 2.86 -4.62
CA SER A 87 -1.58 3.51 -5.93
C SER A 87 -1.91 4.99 -5.75
N TYR A 88 -1.02 5.88 -6.19
CA TYR A 88 -1.28 7.32 -6.10
C TYR A 88 -2.53 7.74 -6.89
N SER A 89 -2.67 7.26 -8.13
CA SER A 89 -3.82 7.57 -8.99
C SER A 89 -5.08 6.80 -8.61
N GLY A 90 -4.94 5.69 -7.88
CA GLY A 90 -6.02 4.75 -7.57
C GLY A 90 -6.55 3.96 -8.77
N ASN A 91 -5.92 4.12 -9.93
CA ASN A 91 -6.36 3.56 -11.21
C ASN A 91 -5.32 2.64 -11.86
N THR A 92 -4.22 2.34 -11.17
CA THR A 92 -3.19 1.40 -11.67
C THR A 92 -3.81 0.02 -11.85
N GLU A 93 -3.90 -0.44 -13.10
CA GLU A 93 -4.60 -1.67 -13.48
C GLU A 93 -4.08 -2.89 -12.71
N GLU A 94 -2.77 -3.03 -12.60
CA GLU A 94 -2.10 -4.14 -11.90
C GLU A 94 -2.46 -4.16 -10.42
N THR A 95 -2.43 -2.98 -9.78
CA THR A 95 -2.75 -2.84 -8.36
C THR A 95 -4.22 -3.12 -8.11
N LEU A 96 -5.12 -2.69 -9.00
CA LEU A 96 -6.55 -2.98 -8.92
C LEU A 96 -6.84 -4.48 -9.12
N ALA A 97 -6.18 -5.12 -10.08
CA ALA A 97 -6.31 -6.57 -10.31
C ALA A 97 -5.87 -7.37 -9.08
N ALA A 98 -4.76 -6.98 -8.44
CA ALA A 98 -4.29 -7.59 -7.21
C ALA A 98 -5.24 -7.32 -6.03
N LEU A 99 -5.77 -6.10 -5.91
CA LEU A 99 -6.78 -5.73 -4.91
C LEU A 99 -8.03 -6.61 -5.02
N HIS A 100 -8.59 -6.78 -6.23
CA HIS A 100 -9.75 -7.63 -6.44
C HIS A 100 -9.49 -9.08 -6.04
N GLN A 101 -8.33 -9.64 -6.41
CA GLN A 101 -7.93 -10.99 -5.98
C GLN A 101 -7.85 -11.10 -4.45
N ALA A 102 -7.33 -10.08 -3.75
CA ALA A 102 -7.26 -10.09 -2.29
C ALA A 102 -8.66 -10.19 -1.66
N LEU A 103 -9.60 -9.40 -2.17
CA LEU A 103 -11.00 -9.39 -1.73
C LEU A 103 -11.67 -10.75 -1.99
N GLU A 104 -11.51 -11.30 -3.19
CA GLU A 104 -12.06 -12.62 -3.55
C GLU A 104 -11.48 -13.75 -2.67
N LYS A 105 -10.20 -13.67 -2.32
CA LYS A 105 -9.52 -14.61 -1.43
C LYS A 105 -9.89 -14.42 0.05
N GLY A 106 -10.68 -13.41 0.37
CA GLY A 106 -11.11 -13.08 1.73
C GLY A 106 -9.99 -12.55 2.62
N ALA A 107 -8.91 -12.02 2.04
CA ALA A 107 -7.85 -11.36 2.79
C ALA A 107 -8.37 -10.05 3.40
N ARG A 108 -7.71 -9.60 4.47
CA ARG A 108 -7.94 -8.25 4.97
C ARG A 108 -7.22 -7.26 4.06
N VAL A 109 -7.87 -6.16 3.72
CA VAL A 109 -7.34 -5.17 2.77
C VAL A 109 -7.21 -3.80 3.45
N ALA A 110 -6.12 -3.10 3.15
CA ALA A 110 -5.99 -1.66 3.37
C ALA A 110 -5.58 -0.98 2.07
N CYS A 111 -6.11 0.21 1.80
CA CYS A 111 -5.81 0.98 0.58
C CYS A 111 -5.09 2.28 0.92
N ILE A 112 -4.07 2.63 0.13
CA ILE A 112 -3.36 3.91 0.17
C ILE A 112 -3.48 4.54 -1.22
N THR A 113 -4.32 5.56 -1.32
CA THR A 113 -4.62 6.23 -2.60
C THR A 113 -4.97 7.70 -2.40
N SER A 114 -4.81 8.50 -3.45
CA SER A 114 -5.34 9.88 -3.51
C SER A 114 -6.72 9.98 -4.18
N GLY A 115 -7.27 8.85 -4.64
CA GLY A 115 -8.60 8.80 -5.27
C GLY A 115 -8.78 7.58 -6.18
N GLY A 116 -9.49 7.77 -7.30
CA GLY A 116 -9.69 6.76 -8.34
C GLY A 116 -10.59 5.59 -7.93
N THR A 117 -10.65 4.56 -8.77
CA THR A 117 -11.47 3.36 -8.56
C THR A 117 -11.16 2.66 -7.24
N MET A 118 -9.93 2.75 -6.74
CA MET A 118 -9.55 2.17 -5.44
C MET A 118 -10.30 2.80 -4.23
N LEU A 119 -10.85 4.00 -4.37
CA LEU A 119 -11.58 4.71 -3.29
C LEU A 119 -13.10 4.45 -3.31
N GLU A 120 -13.65 4.03 -4.45
CA GLU A 120 -15.09 3.79 -4.66
C GLU A 120 -15.53 2.40 -4.14
#